data_AF-A0A920FE94-F1
#
_entry.id   AF-A0A920FE94-F1
#
_cell.length_a   1.000
_cell.length_b   1.000
_cell.length_c   1.000
_cell.angle_alpha   90.00
_cell.angle_beta   90.00
_cell.angle_gamma   90.00
#
_symmetry.space_group_name_H-M   'P 1'
#
loop_
_entity.id
_entity.type
_entity.pdbx_description
1 polymer ?
#
loop_
_entity_poly.entity_id
_entity_poly.type
_entity_poly.pdbx_seq_one_letter_code
_entity_poly.pdbx_strand_id
1 'polypeptide(L)'
;MNELNLTPKFKFEYKIDMSFINDFKNKTIKQINSIKIYYGSKCLRVCDLFKIKGANPSKIIITNCSTMMENVGKKLCDTHLTVHGNIGNSAALEMISGTLIIKGNVGLSCASGMRGGKLFIYGNTGDKFCSSPNTSREGLIDGNIYVRGSVGSNSIQRMRRGIIVIEKILEIIVVLISYQVRLLLKVKLETIF
;
A
#
# COMPACT_ATOMS: atom_id res chain seq x y z
N MET A 1 -16.76 17.80 4.36
CA MET A 1 -15.50 17.09 3.99
C MET A 1 -14.51 17.29 5.13
N ASN A 2 -14.16 16.25 5.88
CA ASN A 2 -13.36 16.37 7.12
C ASN A 2 -12.01 15.61 7.07
N GLU A 3 -11.55 15.24 5.88
CA GLU A 3 -10.36 14.38 5.65
C GLU A 3 -9.05 15.10 5.95
N LEU A 4 -8.06 14.36 6.47
CA LEU A 4 -6.71 14.87 6.68
C LEU A 4 -5.92 14.79 5.38
N ASN A 5 -5.62 15.94 4.79
CA ASN A 5 -4.89 16.08 3.55
C ASN A 5 -3.42 16.39 3.83
N LEU A 6 -2.52 15.58 3.26
CA LEU A 6 -1.08 15.76 3.29
C LEU A 6 -0.56 16.05 1.88
N THR A 7 0.14 17.17 1.73
CA THR A 7 0.78 17.56 0.47
C THR A 7 2.26 17.82 0.73
N PRO A 8 3.20 17.13 0.05
CA PRO A 8 4.63 17.44 0.12
C PRO A 8 4.87 18.91 -0.22
N LYS A 9 5.71 19.58 0.57
CA LYS A 9 6.06 20.99 0.34
C LYS A 9 7.07 21.18 -0.78
N PHE A 10 7.85 20.15 -1.08
CA PHE A 10 8.89 20.14 -2.09
C PHE A 10 9.03 18.72 -2.66
N LYS A 11 9.76 18.59 -3.78
CA LYS A 11 10.07 17.29 -4.38
C LYS A 11 11.16 16.61 -3.56
N PHE A 12 10.90 15.39 -3.09
CA PHE A 12 11.88 14.62 -2.34
C PHE A 12 13.05 14.18 -3.25
N GLU A 13 14.27 14.40 -2.77
CA GLU A 13 15.54 13.95 -3.36
C GLU A 13 16.00 12.62 -2.76
N TYR A 14 15.64 12.38 -1.49
CA TYR A 14 15.93 11.15 -0.77
C TYR A 14 14.64 10.38 -0.49
N LYS A 15 14.77 9.06 -0.33
CA LYS A 15 13.66 8.21 0.08
C LYS A 15 13.17 8.59 1.47
N ILE A 16 11.85 8.55 1.65
CA ILE A 16 11.17 8.80 2.91
C ILE A 16 10.31 7.60 3.28
N ASP A 17 10.45 7.13 4.52
CA ASP A 17 9.59 6.09 5.08
C ASP A 17 8.27 6.71 5.51
N MET A 18 7.16 6.26 4.92
CA MET A 18 5.81 6.76 5.21
C MET A 18 5.07 5.91 6.27
N SER A 19 5.73 4.98 6.95
CA SER A 19 5.09 4.15 7.98
C SER A 19 4.64 4.96 9.20
N PHE A 20 5.19 6.16 9.42
CA PHE A 20 4.79 7.07 10.50
C PHE A 20 3.32 7.48 10.45
N ILE A 21 2.63 7.30 9.30
CA ILE A 21 1.20 7.57 9.16
C ILE A 21 0.38 6.75 10.17
N ASN A 22 0.84 5.56 10.55
CA ASN A 22 0.14 4.74 11.54
C ASN A 22 0.07 5.42 12.93
N ASP A 23 1.01 6.31 13.24
CA ASP A 23 1.05 7.05 14.50
C ASP A 23 0.02 8.19 14.56
N PHE A 24 -0.70 8.48 13.47
CA PHE A 24 -1.69 9.56 13.45
C PHE A 24 -2.96 9.23 14.23
N LYS A 25 -3.22 7.93 14.43
CA LYS A 25 -4.37 7.48 15.23
C LYS A 25 -4.37 8.14 16.60
N ASN A 26 -5.54 8.63 17.00
CA ASN A 26 -5.76 9.26 18.30
C ASN A 26 -4.85 10.47 18.60
N LYS A 27 -4.21 11.07 17.58
CA LYS A 27 -3.41 12.29 17.74
C LYS A 27 -4.12 13.51 17.17
N THR A 28 -3.92 14.63 17.84
CA THR A 28 -4.34 15.95 17.36
C THR A 28 -3.42 16.43 16.23
N ILE A 29 -3.88 17.38 15.42
CA ILE A 29 -3.09 17.98 14.33
C ILE A 29 -1.77 18.57 14.85
N LYS A 30 -1.78 19.18 16.05
CA LYS A 30 -0.57 19.72 16.68
C LYS A 30 0.45 18.61 16.97
N GLN A 31 0.00 17.49 17.51
CA GLN A 31 0.86 16.33 17.78
C GLN A 31 1.37 15.71 16.48
N ILE A 32 0.51 15.55 15.47
CA ILE A 32 0.90 15.04 14.15
C ILE A 32 2.01 15.91 13.54
N ASN A 33 1.85 17.23 13.56
CA ASN A 33 2.85 18.17 13.05
C ASN A 33 4.21 18.06 13.75
N SER A 34 4.22 17.63 15.02
CA SER A 34 5.44 17.51 15.83
C SER A 34 6.17 16.16 15.69
N ILE A 35 5.56 15.17 15.02
CA ILE A 35 6.18 13.85 14.80
C ILE A 35 7.49 14.04 14.04
N LYS A 36 8.56 13.42 14.54
CA LYS A 36 9.90 13.46 13.96
C LYS A 36 10.09 12.30 13.00
N ILE A 37 10.65 12.59 11.82
CA ILE A 37 10.90 11.65 10.75
C ILE A 37 12.32 11.88 10.22
N TYR A 38 13.02 10.80 9.90
CA TYR A 38 14.30 10.88 9.23
C TYR A 38 14.13 11.13 7.73
N TYR A 39 14.86 12.11 7.20
CA TYR A 39 14.94 12.42 5.78
C TYR A 39 16.42 12.58 5.40
N GLY A 40 16.97 11.55 4.74
CA GLY A 40 18.41 11.40 4.61
C GLY A 40 19.08 11.31 5.98
N SER A 41 20.10 12.14 6.22
CA SER A 41 20.78 12.24 7.52
C SER A 41 20.11 13.19 8.51
N LYS A 42 19.03 13.89 8.12
CA LYS A 42 18.37 14.92 8.94
C LYS A 42 17.15 14.35 9.66
N CYS A 43 16.89 14.83 10.87
CA CYS A 43 15.67 14.58 11.61
C CYS A 43 14.76 15.81 11.49
N LEU A 44 13.66 15.69 10.75
CA LEU A 44 12.71 16.77 10.47
C LEU A 44 11.36 16.45 11.06
N ARG A 45 10.49 17.44 11.22
CA ARG A 45 9.10 17.19 11.65
C ARG A 45 8.18 17.01 10.44
N VAL A 46 7.03 16.36 10.65
CA VAL A 46 6.01 16.23 9.60
C VAL A 46 5.64 17.61 9.02
N CYS A 47 5.51 18.63 9.86
CA CYS A 47 5.16 19.97 9.39
C CYS A 47 6.23 20.61 8.49
N ASP A 48 7.49 20.17 8.60
CA ASP A 48 8.59 20.69 7.80
C ASP A 48 8.56 20.06 6.39
N LEU A 49 8.05 18.83 6.27
CA LEU A 49 7.98 18.05 5.03
C LEU A 49 6.64 18.19 4.28
N PHE A 50 5.53 18.25 5.02
CA PHE A 50 4.17 18.21 4.49
C PHE A 50 3.36 19.43 4.94
N LYS A 51 2.53 19.94 4.03
CA LYS A 51 1.40 20.81 4.35
C LYS A 51 0.23 19.93 4.76
N ILE A 52 -0.28 20.13 5.97
CA ILE A 52 -1.41 19.37 6.52
C ILE A 52 -2.66 20.26 6.54
N LYS A 53 -3.78 19.74 6.06
CA LYS A 53 -5.11 20.37 6.16
C LYS A 53 -6.16 19.37 6.62
N GLY A 54 -7.24 19.83 7.24
CA GLY A 54 -8.34 18.97 7.70
C GLY A 54 -8.10 18.39 9.10
N ALA A 55 -9.00 17.50 9.55
CA ALA A 55 -9.10 17.15 10.97
C ALA A 55 -9.26 15.66 11.28
N ASN A 56 -9.60 14.80 10.32
CA ASN A 56 -9.87 13.38 10.58
C ASN A 56 -8.64 12.49 10.30
N PRO A 57 -7.88 12.05 11.32
CA PRO A 57 -6.72 11.18 11.13
C PRO A 57 -7.08 9.75 10.70
N SER A 58 -8.35 9.35 10.76
CA SER A 58 -8.79 8.03 10.28
C SER A 58 -9.05 7.98 8.76
N LYS A 59 -9.18 9.15 8.11
CA LYS A 59 -9.35 9.27 6.65
C LYS A 59 -8.35 10.27 6.08
N ILE A 60 -7.29 9.73 5.49
CA ILE A 60 -6.10 10.46 5.07
C ILE A 60 -6.02 10.48 3.54
N ILE A 61 -5.70 11.63 2.97
CA ILE A 61 -5.42 11.80 1.55
C ILE A 61 -4.01 12.36 1.40
N ILE A 62 -3.19 11.70 0.59
CA ILE A 62 -1.87 12.19 0.20
C ILE A 62 -1.92 12.59 -1.27
N THR A 63 -1.54 13.82 -1.55
CA THR A 63 -1.50 14.39 -2.91
C THR A 63 -0.07 14.66 -3.35
N ASN A 64 0.17 14.72 -4.66
CA ASN A 64 1.49 14.97 -5.24
C ASN A 64 2.55 13.96 -4.78
N CYS A 65 2.19 12.67 -4.81
CA CYS A 65 3.07 11.59 -4.38
C CYS A 65 4.20 11.36 -5.38
N SER A 66 5.33 10.83 -4.91
CA SER A 66 6.47 10.45 -5.73
C SER A 66 6.99 9.06 -5.36
N THR A 67 7.77 8.47 -6.26
CA THR A 67 8.43 7.16 -6.06
C THR A 67 9.45 7.15 -4.91
N MET A 68 9.80 8.31 -4.36
CA MET A 68 10.65 8.43 -3.16
C MET A 68 9.89 8.12 -1.86
N MET A 69 8.56 8.07 -1.90
CA MET A 69 7.73 7.74 -0.74
C MET A 69 7.57 6.22 -0.63
N GLU A 70 8.33 5.60 0.26
CA GLU A 70 8.32 4.14 0.50
C GLU A 70 7.47 3.77 1.71
N ASN A 71 7.14 2.49 1.86
CA ASN A 71 6.43 1.93 3.03
C ASN A 71 5.06 2.59 3.30
N VAL A 72 4.43 3.15 2.27
CA VAL A 72 3.11 3.80 2.40
C VAL A 72 2.07 2.77 2.84
N GLY A 73 1.45 3.00 3.99
CA GLY A 73 0.48 2.05 4.56
C GLY A 73 1.11 0.75 5.09
N LYS A 74 2.42 0.73 5.35
CA LYS A 74 3.07 -0.38 6.06
C LYS A 74 2.44 -0.56 7.45
N LYS A 75 2.05 -1.80 7.78
CA LYS A 75 1.36 -2.16 9.03
C LYS A 75 0.11 -1.33 9.31
N LEU A 76 -0.52 -0.78 8.27
CA LEU A 76 -1.73 0.04 8.43
C LEU A 76 -2.83 -0.80 9.08
N CYS A 77 -3.51 -0.19 10.05
CA CYS A 77 -4.59 -0.79 10.79
C CYS A 77 -5.71 0.26 10.86
N ASP A 78 -6.98 -0.12 10.70
CA ASP A 78 -8.22 0.69 10.80
C ASP A 78 -8.15 2.14 10.29
N THR A 79 -7.45 2.36 9.19
CA THR A 79 -7.29 3.69 8.58
C THR A 79 -7.65 3.62 7.09
N HIS A 80 -8.30 4.67 6.59
CA HIS A 80 -8.59 4.85 5.18
C HIS A 80 -7.57 5.82 4.59
N LEU A 81 -6.68 5.31 3.74
CA LEU A 81 -5.61 6.09 3.14
C LEU A 81 -5.79 6.12 1.62
N THR A 82 -5.86 7.32 1.04
CA THR A 82 -5.88 7.52 -0.42
C THR A 82 -4.64 8.26 -0.86
N VAL A 83 -3.99 7.77 -1.91
CA VAL A 83 -2.71 8.26 -2.42
C VAL A 83 -2.90 8.65 -3.87
N HIS A 84 -2.63 9.91 -4.19
CA HIS A 84 -2.67 10.44 -5.56
C HIS A 84 -1.27 10.59 -6.13
N GLY A 85 -0.94 9.71 -7.08
CA GLY A 85 0.37 9.64 -7.73
C GLY A 85 1.06 8.29 -7.55
N ASN A 86 2.25 8.19 -8.11
CA ASN A 86 3.10 7.01 -8.00
C ASN A 86 3.80 7.01 -6.65
N ILE A 87 4.01 5.82 -6.09
CA ILE A 87 4.75 5.63 -4.84
C ILE A 87 5.86 4.60 -5.00
N GLY A 88 6.77 4.61 -4.03
CA GLY A 88 7.93 3.73 -4.00
C GLY A 88 7.59 2.30 -3.57
N ASN A 89 8.59 1.66 -3.00
CA ASN A 89 8.53 0.25 -2.64
C ASN A 89 7.72 -0.01 -1.36
N SER A 90 7.31 -1.26 -1.18
CA SER A 90 6.78 -1.80 0.07
C SER A 90 5.49 -1.12 0.56
N ALA A 91 4.68 -0.59 -0.36
CA ALA A 91 3.35 -0.11 -0.01
C ALA A 91 2.48 -1.25 0.51
N ALA A 92 1.64 -1.00 1.52
CA ALA A 92 0.82 -2.02 2.19
C ALA A 92 1.61 -3.19 2.81
N LEU A 93 2.93 -3.07 2.99
CA LEU A 93 3.75 -4.11 3.61
C LEU A 93 3.19 -4.47 4.99
N GLU A 94 2.82 -5.72 5.20
CA GLU A 94 2.22 -6.22 6.45
C GLU A 94 0.96 -5.47 6.90
N MET A 95 0.20 -4.87 5.98
CA MET A 95 -1.08 -4.21 6.30
C MET A 95 -2.04 -5.16 7.03
N ILE A 96 -2.68 -4.67 8.09
CA ILE A 96 -3.51 -5.48 9.02
C ILE A 96 -4.99 -5.31 8.72
N SER A 97 -5.46 -4.07 8.60
CA SER A 97 -6.86 -3.72 8.37
C SER A 97 -6.97 -2.30 7.81
N GLY A 98 -8.20 -1.88 7.45
CA GLY A 98 -8.45 -0.59 6.82
C GLY A 98 -8.48 -0.66 5.30
N THR A 99 -8.39 0.49 4.64
CA THR A 99 -8.45 0.60 3.19
C THR A 99 -7.32 1.47 2.66
N LEU A 100 -6.55 0.98 1.70
CA LEU A 100 -5.55 1.75 0.98
C LEU A 100 -5.92 1.83 -0.50
N ILE A 101 -6.01 3.06 -1.02
CA ILE A 101 -6.29 3.34 -2.43
C ILE A 101 -5.11 4.08 -3.02
N ILE A 102 -4.51 3.53 -4.07
CA ILE A 102 -3.37 4.13 -4.78
C ILE A 102 -3.80 4.46 -6.21
N LYS A 103 -3.84 5.75 -6.52
CA LYS A 103 -4.17 6.30 -7.84
C LYS A 103 -2.90 6.49 -8.67
N GLY A 104 -2.12 5.42 -8.82
CA GLY A 104 -0.85 5.43 -9.55
C GLY A 104 -0.16 4.07 -9.50
N ASN A 105 1.11 4.06 -9.93
CA ASN A 105 1.97 2.89 -9.90
C ASN A 105 2.62 2.71 -8.52
N VAL A 106 2.95 1.47 -8.20
CA VAL A 106 3.62 1.08 -6.95
C VAL A 106 4.91 0.34 -7.29
N GLY A 107 5.95 0.55 -6.49
CA GLY A 107 7.20 -0.17 -6.60
C GLY A 107 7.13 -1.64 -6.17
N LEU A 108 8.29 -2.16 -5.81
CA LEU A 108 8.52 -3.56 -5.45
C LEU A 108 7.84 -3.93 -4.12
N SER A 109 7.57 -5.22 -3.92
CA SER A 109 7.12 -5.80 -2.64
C SER A 109 5.84 -5.17 -2.09
N CYS A 110 4.97 -4.68 -2.97
CA CYS A 110 3.68 -4.14 -2.55
C CYS A 110 2.80 -5.26 -1.96
N ALA A 111 2.16 -4.99 -0.83
CA ALA A 111 1.29 -5.92 -0.10
C ALA A 111 1.97 -7.23 0.34
N SER A 112 3.30 -7.28 0.37
CA SER A 112 4.01 -8.41 0.97
C SER A 112 3.61 -8.58 2.43
N GLY A 113 3.28 -9.80 2.85
CA GLY A 113 2.88 -10.08 4.23
C GLY A 113 1.51 -9.50 4.65
N MET A 114 0.69 -8.99 3.73
CA MET A 114 -0.61 -8.39 4.07
C MET A 114 -1.50 -9.41 4.80
N ARG A 115 -2.04 -8.99 5.96
CA ARG A 115 -2.83 -9.80 6.90
C ARG A 115 -4.33 -9.62 6.76
N GLY A 116 -4.75 -8.49 6.20
CA GLY A 116 -6.16 -8.16 6.02
C GLY A 116 -6.35 -6.73 5.53
N GLY A 117 -7.61 -6.34 5.36
CA GLY A 117 -7.99 -5.04 4.81
C GLY A 117 -8.26 -5.06 3.31
N LYS A 118 -8.39 -3.86 2.73
CA LYS A 118 -8.69 -3.67 1.31
C LYS A 118 -7.61 -2.81 0.64
N LEU A 119 -7.10 -3.28 -0.48
CA LEU A 119 -6.09 -2.56 -1.27
C LEU A 119 -6.57 -2.39 -2.72
N PHE A 120 -6.57 -1.16 -3.21
CA PHE A 120 -6.94 -0.83 -4.58
C PHE A 120 -5.78 -0.09 -5.25
N ILE A 121 -5.26 -0.65 -6.34
CA ILE A 121 -4.16 -0.08 -7.11
C ILE A 121 -4.67 0.21 -8.53
N TYR A 122 -4.71 1.49 -8.91
CA TYR A 122 -5.22 1.91 -10.21
C TYR A 122 -4.12 2.04 -11.30
N GLY A 123 -2.88 1.70 -10.96
CA GLY A 123 -1.75 1.57 -11.88
C GLY A 123 -1.11 0.18 -11.79
N ASN A 124 0.18 0.10 -12.16
CA ASN A 124 0.96 -1.15 -12.16
C ASN A 124 1.66 -1.37 -10.81
N THR A 125 1.97 -2.63 -10.51
CA THR A 125 2.85 -2.99 -9.38
C THR A 125 4.20 -3.47 -9.89
N GLY A 126 5.25 -3.24 -9.10
CA GLY A 126 6.55 -3.88 -9.32
C GLY A 126 6.55 -5.37 -8.99
N ASP A 127 7.75 -5.95 -9.04
CA ASP A 127 7.98 -7.35 -8.67
C ASP A 127 7.69 -7.62 -7.20
N LYS A 128 7.53 -8.90 -6.87
CA LYS A 128 7.30 -9.38 -5.49
C LYS A 128 6.00 -8.86 -4.87
N PHE A 129 5.04 -8.47 -5.70
CA PHE A 129 3.72 -8.07 -5.21
C PHE A 129 3.06 -9.25 -4.47
N CYS A 130 2.54 -9.02 -3.27
CA CYS A 130 1.97 -10.06 -2.40
C CYS A 130 2.90 -11.25 -2.11
N SER A 131 4.22 -11.06 -2.21
CA SER A 131 5.20 -12.10 -1.84
C SER A 131 5.45 -12.15 -0.34
N SER A 132 6.21 -13.15 0.12
CA SER A 132 6.69 -13.17 1.50
C SER A 132 7.66 -12.01 1.78
N PRO A 133 7.49 -11.26 2.89
CA PRO A 133 8.44 -10.24 3.32
C PRO A 133 9.63 -10.89 4.05
N ASN A 134 10.65 -10.11 4.39
CA ASN A 134 11.81 -10.62 5.15
C ASN A 134 11.47 -11.01 6.60
N THR A 135 10.31 -10.59 7.10
CA THR A 135 9.86 -10.75 8.49
C THR A 135 9.01 -12.00 8.73
N SER A 136 8.50 -12.63 7.67
CA SER A 136 7.64 -13.82 7.77
C SER A 136 7.74 -14.68 6.52
N ARG A 137 7.22 -15.91 6.56
CA ARG A 137 7.24 -16.80 5.40
C ARG A 137 5.94 -16.69 4.59
N GLU A 138 4.98 -15.90 5.00
CA GLU A 138 3.69 -15.79 4.35
C GLU A 138 3.70 -14.61 3.39
N GLY A 139 3.18 -14.81 2.18
CA GLY A 139 2.90 -13.72 1.25
C GLY A 139 1.66 -12.95 1.64
N LEU A 140 0.60 -13.05 0.86
CA LEU A 140 -0.73 -12.61 1.30
C LEU A 140 -1.31 -13.62 2.30
N ILE A 141 -1.56 -13.20 3.53
CA ILE A 141 -2.23 -14.02 4.55
C ILE A 141 -3.75 -13.95 4.38
N ASP A 142 -4.29 -12.75 4.23
CA ASP A 142 -5.72 -12.49 3.98
C ASP A 142 -5.96 -11.07 3.45
N GLY A 143 -7.17 -10.78 3.00
CA GLY A 143 -7.60 -9.46 2.53
C GLY A 143 -8.04 -9.44 1.06
N ASN A 144 -8.54 -8.28 0.64
CA ASN A 144 -9.08 -8.09 -0.71
C ASN A 144 -8.23 -7.07 -1.47
N ILE A 145 -7.67 -7.50 -2.60
CA ILE A 145 -6.76 -6.68 -3.39
C ILE A 145 -7.29 -6.60 -4.82
N TYR A 146 -7.34 -5.39 -5.35
CA TYR A 146 -7.67 -5.11 -6.74
C TYR A 146 -6.55 -4.30 -7.39
N VAL A 147 -6.09 -4.76 -8.55
CA VAL A 147 -5.07 -4.11 -9.36
C VAL A 147 -5.62 -3.90 -10.77
N ARG A 148 -5.68 -2.66 -11.23
CA ARG A 148 -6.09 -2.31 -12.60
C ARG A 148 -4.95 -2.41 -13.63
N GLY A 149 -3.72 -2.41 -13.17
CA GLY A 149 -2.55 -2.49 -14.04
C GLY A 149 -2.01 -3.90 -14.17
N SER A 150 -0.75 -3.98 -14.63
CA SER A 150 0.03 -5.20 -14.59
C SER A 150 0.66 -5.42 -13.22
N VAL A 151 0.99 -6.69 -12.95
CA VAL A 151 1.74 -7.13 -11.78
C VAL A 151 3.11 -7.65 -12.24
N GLY A 152 4.17 -7.28 -11.50
CA GLY A 152 5.54 -7.71 -11.80
C GLY A 152 5.83 -9.18 -11.48
N SER A 153 7.07 -9.59 -11.71
CA SER A 153 7.54 -10.97 -11.55
C SER A 153 7.61 -11.39 -10.08
N ASN A 154 7.65 -12.71 -9.82
CA ASN A 154 7.77 -13.29 -8.47
C ASN A 154 6.65 -12.85 -7.50
N SER A 155 5.47 -12.56 -8.06
CA SER A 155 4.32 -12.07 -7.31
C SER A 155 3.44 -13.22 -6.81
N ILE A 156 2.66 -12.95 -5.76
CA ILE A 156 1.67 -13.85 -5.16
C ILE A 156 2.34 -15.13 -4.62
N GLN A 157 3.62 -15.04 -4.27
CA GLN A 157 4.35 -16.15 -3.67
C GLN A 157 3.88 -16.38 -2.23
N ARG A 158 3.61 -17.65 -1.90
CA ARG A 158 3.27 -18.09 -0.55
C ARG A 158 2.00 -17.43 0.01
N MET A 159 1.04 -17.12 -0.87
CA MET A 159 -0.33 -16.72 -0.50
C MET A 159 -1.02 -17.83 0.30
N ARG A 160 -1.75 -17.46 1.36
CA ARG A 160 -2.50 -18.35 2.24
C ARG A 160 -4.01 -18.25 1.97
N ARG A 161 -4.57 -17.04 2.11
CA ARG A 161 -5.99 -16.72 1.85
C ARG A 161 -6.10 -15.31 1.27
N GLY A 162 -7.34 -14.86 1.05
CA GLY A 162 -7.66 -13.56 0.47
C GLY A 162 -8.06 -13.67 -1.00
N ILE A 163 -8.40 -12.52 -1.58
CA ILE A 163 -8.83 -12.40 -2.97
C ILE A 163 -7.94 -11.38 -3.66
N ILE A 164 -7.36 -11.76 -4.79
CA ILE A 164 -6.63 -10.86 -5.68
C ILE A 164 -7.33 -10.84 -7.02
N VAL A 165 -7.72 -9.64 -7.47
CA VAL A 165 -8.27 -9.38 -8.81
C VAL A 165 -7.28 -8.50 -9.56
N ILE A 166 -6.80 -9.01 -10.69
CA ILE A 166 -5.95 -8.25 -11.61
C ILE A 166 -6.76 -8.02 -12.88
N GLU A 167 -7.17 -6.78 -13.11
CA GLU A 167 -7.84 -6.34 -14.33
C GLU A 167 -6.77 -5.91 -15.33
N LYS A 168 -6.30 -6.85 -16.15
CA LYS A 168 -5.56 -6.48 -17.36
C LYS A 168 -6.58 -6.22 -18.45
N ILE A 169 -6.40 -5.18 -19.27
CA ILE A 169 -7.30 -4.80 -20.39
C ILE A 169 -7.57 -5.94 -21.40
N LEU A 170 -6.93 -7.12 -21.24
CA LEU A 170 -7.20 -8.33 -22.04
C LEU A 170 -7.52 -9.60 -21.23
N GLU A 171 -7.27 -9.68 -19.91
CA GLU A 171 -7.51 -10.90 -19.11
C GLU A 171 -7.78 -10.54 -17.63
N ILE A 172 -8.92 -11.02 -17.09
CA ILE A 172 -9.21 -10.94 -15.65
C ILE A 172 -8.67 -12.22 -15.00
N ILE A 173 -7.64 -12.09 -14.16
CA ILE A 173 -7.14 -13.19 -13.33
C ILE A 173 -7.75 -13.03 -11.93
N VAL A 174 -8.61 -13.99 -11.56
CA VAL A 174 -9.13 -14.14 -10.20
C VAL A 174 -8.41 -15.30 -9.55
N VAL A 175 -7.63 -15.03 -8.50
CA VAL A 175 -6.99 -16.09 -7.69
C VAL A 175 -7.82 -16.31 -6.44
N LEU A 176 -8.49 -17.47 -6.36
CA LEU A 176 -9.23 -17.95 -5.19
C LEU A 176 -8.56 -19.23 -4.68
N ILE A 177 -7.95 -19.18 -3.50
CA ILE A 177 -7.51 -20.38 -2.80
C ILE A 177 -8.56 -20.69 -1.74
N SER A 178 -9.56 -21.49 -2.10
CA SER A 178 -10.46 -22.11 -1.14
C SER A 178 -10.19 -23.61 -1.10
N TYR A 179 -10.07 -24.19 0.09
CA TYR A 179 -9.84 -25.63 0.26
C TYR A 179 -11.10 -26.49 -0.01
N GLN A 180 -12.23 -25.90 -0.44
CA GLN A 180 -13.51 -26.62 -0.63
C GLN A 180 -14.50 -26.03 -1.67
N VAL A 181 -14.12 -25.17 -2.61
CA VAL A 181 -15.08 -24.70 -3.64
C VAL A 181 -14.50 -24.80 -5.05
N ARG A 182 -15.03 -25.77 -5.80
CA ARG A 182 -14.84 -25.94 -7.25
C ARG A 182 -15.75 -24.94 -7.96
N LEU A 183 -15.21 -23.78 -8.33
CA LEU A 183 -15.87 -22.87 -9.28
C LEU A 183 -14.99 -22.74 -10.54
N LEU A 184 -15.57 -23.16 -11.68
CA LEU A 184 -14.98 -23.11 -13.01
C LEU A 184 -14.83 -21.64 -13.46
N LEU A 185 -13.61 -21.14 -13.42
CA LEU A 185 -13.15 -20.03 -14.29
C LEU A 185 -11.98 -20.59 -15.09
N LYS A 186 -12.09 -20.59 -16.42
CA LYS A 186 -11.01 -20.96 -17.34
C LYS A 186 -9.89 -19.91 -17.20
N VAL A 187 -9.00 -20.10 -16.24
CA VAL A 187 -7.73 -19.40 -16.14
C VAL A 187 -6.69 -20.29 -16.82
N LYS A 188 -6.08 -19.79 -17.90
CA LYS A 188 -4.93 -20.43 -18.53
C LYS A 188 -3.75 -20.22 -17.56
N LEU A 189 -3.53 -21.19 -16.68
CA LEU A 189 -2.34 -21.25 -15.83
C LEU A 189 -1.15 -21.55 -16.74
N GLU A 190 -0.39 -20.54 -17.13
CA GLU A 190 0.99 -20.78 -17.57
C GLU A 190 1.83 -21.02 -16.31
N THR A 191 2.22 -22.29 -16.17
CA THR A 191 3.08 -22.82 -15.12
C THR A 191 4.40 -22.06 -15.15
N ILE A 192 4.66 -21.22 -14.14
CA ILE A 192 6.00 -20.71 -13.87
C ILE A 192 6.69 -21.77 -13.02
N PHE A 193 7.58 -22.54 -13.65
CA PHE A 193 8.53 -23.43 -12.97
C PHE A 193 9.62 -22.61 -12.26
#